data_AF-A0A7V2GYU8-F1
#
_entry.id   AF-A0A7V2GYU8-F1
#
_cell.length_a   1.000
_cell.length_b   1.000
_cell.length_c   1.000
_cell.angle_alpha   90.00
_cell.angle_beta   90.00
_cell.angle_gamma   90.00
#
_symmetry.space_group_name_H-M   'P 1'
#
loop_
_entity.id
_entity.type
_entity.pdbx_description
1 polymer ?
#
loop_
_entity_poly.entity_id
_entity_poly.type
_entity_poly.pdbx_seq_one_letter_code
_entity_poly.pdbx_strand_id
1 'polypeptide(L)'
;MKRRTSAARRFAEIENISIAGITERMGPLGLHMYAESFLLAARALPKPAVPFEPVRPYLVCHAIELALKAFLSLRGAAMLELADGPYGHNLESLLTKSIEGNLAEFVSLSESDSDAIRLATTYYRGKVFEYPAVGEALSAYPRMPPVEALFEVAASLVEALRNPCREAT
;
A
#
# COMPACT_ATOMS: atom_id res chain seq x y z
N MET A 1 -12.76 -1.08 -28.49
CA MET A 1 -12.96 -2.28 -27.65
C MET A 1 -13.08 -1.82 -26.19
N LYS A 2 -14.26 -1.89 -25.54
CA LYS A 2 -14.39 -1.48 -24.12
C LYS A 2 -13.59 -2.46 -23.25
N ARG A 3 -12.54 -1.97 -22.58
CA ARG A 3 -11.70 -2.77 -21.68
C ARG A 3 -12.63 -3.32 -20.57
N ARG A 4 -12.66 -4.64 -20.41
CA ARG A 4 -13.46 -5.32 -19.39
C ARG A 4 -12.99 -4.82 -18.03
N THR A 5 -13.90 -4.35 -17.17
CA THR A 5 -13.58 -3.91 -15.81
C THR A 5 -12.86 -5.04 -15.07
N SER A 6 -11.72 -4.75 -14.45
CA SER A 6 -10.96 -5.76 -13.71
C SER A 6 -11.77 -6.28 -12.51
N ALA A 7 -11.46 -7.49 -12.04
CA ALA A 7 -12.15 -8.07 -10.89
C ALA A 7 -12.02 -7.18 -9.63
N ALA A 8 -10.85 -6.56 -9.43
CA ALA A 8 -10.61 -5.60 -8.36
C ALA A 8 -11.59 -4.41 -8.40
N ARG A 9 -11.84 -3.84 -9.59
CA ARG A 9 -12.80 -2.73 -9.75
C ARG A 9 -14.23 -3.12 -9.39
N ARG A 10 -14.65 -4.36 -9.67
CA ARG A 10 -16.00 -4.85 -9.31
C ARG A 10 -16.19 -4.96 -7.80
N PHE A 11 -15.17 -5.41 -7.06
CA PHE A 11 -15.24 -5.39 -5.60
C PHE A 11 -15.17 -3.96 -5.04
N ALA A 12 -14.42 -3.08 -5.71
CA ALA A 12 -14.30 -1.68 -5.32
C ALA A 12 -15.57 -0.84 -5.53
N GLU A 13 -16.53 -1.30 -6.34
CA GLU A 13 -17.83 -0.64 -6.55
C GLU A 13 -18.72 -0.70 -5.29
N ILE A 14 -18.47 -1.63 -4.38
CA ILE A 14 -19.23 -1.81 -3.14
C ILE A 14 -18.42 -1.25 -1.97
N GLU A 15 -18.47 0.06 -1.80
CA GLU A 15 -17.75 0.78 -0.73
C GLU A 15 -18.66 1.21 0.44
N ASN A 16 -19.96 1.32 0.17
CA ASN A 16 -20.96 1.76 1.13
C ASN A 16 -21.80 0.57 1.60
N ILE A 17 -22.03 0.50 2.92
CA ILE A 17 -22.95 -0.47 3.52
C ILE A 17 -24.13 0.31 4.10
N SER A 18 -25.35 0.00 3.64
CA SER A 18 -26.57 0.61 4.16
C SER A 18 -27.34 -0.38 5.03
N ILE A 19 -27.52 -0.06 6.32
CA ILE A 19 -28.31 -0.85 7.27
C ILE A 19 -29.29 0.08 7.98
N ALA A 20 -30.58 -0.26 7.94
CA ALA A 20 -31.65 0.51 8.60
C ALA A 20 -31.66 2.03 8.29
N GLY A 21 -31.24 2.43 7.09
CA GLY A 21 -31.22 3.83 6.64
C GLY A 21 -29.93 4.60 6.95
N ILE A 22 -28.99 3.99 7.69
CA ILE A 22 -27.64 4.52 7.91
C ILE A 22 -26.75 3.96 6.80
N THR A 23 -25.96 4.82 6.14
CA THR A 23 -25.02 4.42 5.09
C THR A 23 -23.61 4.79 5.53
N GLU A 24 -22.78 3.78 5.77
CA GLU A 24 -21.39 3.97 6.16
C GLU A 24 -20.43 3.62 5.03
N ARG A 25 -19.35 4.40 4.95
CA ARG A 25 -18.30 4.24 3.93
C ARG A 25 -17.14 3.46 4.52
N MET A 26 -17.04 2.19 4.15
CA MET A 26 -16.07 1.26 4.77
C MET A 26 -14.66 1.32 4.17
N GLY A 27 -14.45 2.09 3.09
CA GLY A 27 -13.19 2.16 2.36
C GLY A 27 -11.96 2.42 3.24
N PRO A 28 -11.94 3.50 4.06
CA PRO A 28 -10.80 3.80 4.93
C PRO A 28 -10.47 2.65 5.90
N LEU A 29 -11.47 2.17 6.64
CA LEU A 29 -11.31 1.12 7.63
C LEU A 29 -10.87 -0.20 7.00
N GLY A 30 -11.54 -0.64 5.92
CA GLY A 30 -11.23 -1.91 5.26
C GLY A 30 -9.81 -1.95 4.68
N LEU A 31 -9.38 -0.85 4.04
CA LEU A 31 -8.02 -0.72 3.51
C LEU A 31 -6.98 -0.72 4.63
N HIS A 32 -7.24 -0.02 5.74
CA HIS A 32 -6.36 0.01 6.90
C HIS A 32 -6.22 -1.37 7.56
N MET A 33 -7.33 -2.09 7.77
CA MET A 33 -7.31 -3.44 8.34
C MET A 33 -6.47 -4.41 7.48
N TYR A 34 -6.57 -4.29 6.15
CA TYR A 34 -5.74 -5.10 5.26
C TYR A 34 -4.27 -4.68 5.33
N ALA A 35 -3.97 -3.37 5.36
CA ALA A 35 -2.61 -2.88 5.53
C ALA A 35 -1.94 -3.46 6.80
N GLU A 36 -2.65 -3.43 7.94
CA GLU A 36 -2.17 -4.02 9.20
C GLU A 36 -1.95 -5.53 9.06
N SER A 37 -2.89 -6.25 8.44
CA SER A 37 -2.79 -7.71 8.23
C SER A 37 -1.57 -8.08 7.38
N PHE A 38 -1.31 -7.35 6.29
CA PHE A 38 -0.13 -7.57 5.44
C PHE A 38 1.18 -7.25 6.16
N LEU A 39 1.21 -6.18 6.94
CA LEU A 39 2.38 -5.84 7.76
C LEU A 39 2.68 -6.91 8.80
N LEU A 40 1.66 -7.40 9.51
CA LEU A 40 1.79 -8.48 10.48
C LEU A 40 2.25 -9.79 9.82
N ALA A 41 1.71 -10.13 8.65
CA ALA A 41 2.15 -11.30 7.88
C ALA A 41 3.63 -11.19 7.48
N ALA A 42 4.08 -10.02 7.01
CA ALA A 42 5.47 -9.79 6.64
C ALA A 42 6.44 -9.97 7.84
N ARG A 43 6.02 -9.52 9.04
CA ARG A 43 6.78 -9.69 10.28
C ARG A 43 6.81 -11.13 10.78
N ALA A 44 5.76 -11.90 10.52
CA ALA A 44 5.66 -13.29 10.95
C ALA A 44 6.47 -14.28 10.09
N LEU A 45 6.96 -13.85 8.92
CA LEU A 45 7.79 -14.70 8.06
C LEU A 45 9.11 -15.07 8.75
N PRO A 46 9.55 -16.34 8.67
CA PRO A 46 10.84 -16.77 9.21
C PRO A 46 12.00 -16.04 8.53
N LYS A 47 13.13 -15.92 9.22
CA LYS A 47 14.34 -15.32 8.65
C LYS A 47 14.67 -15.97 7.29
N PRO A 48 15.00 -15.17 6.24
CA PRO A 48 15.36 -15.73 4.95
C PRO A 48 16.48 -16.76 5.05
N ALA A 49 16.28 -17.89 4.38
CA ALA A 49 17.33 -18.90 4.19
C ALA A 49 18.28 -18.56 3.03
N VAL A 50 17.90 -17.56 2.21
CA VAL A 50 18.64 -17.11 1.02
C VAL A 50 18.91 -15.60 1.12
N PRO A 51 19.94 -15.08 0.42
CA PRO A 51 20.29 -13.66 0.47
C PRO A 51 19.16 -12.71 0.07
N PHE A 52 18.29 -13.15 -0.85
CA PHE A 52 17.11 -12.39 -1.25
C PHE A 52 15.87 -13.28 -1.28
N GLU A 53 14.81 -12.82 -0.62
CA GLU A 53 13.53 -13.48 -0.52
C GLU A 53 12.43 -12.46 -0.87
N PRO A 54 11.68 -12.64 -1.97
CA PRO A 54 10.81 -11.61 -2.53
C PRO A 54 9.50 -11.41 -1.76
N VAL A 55 9.08 -12.36 -0.93
CA VAL A 55 7.75 -12.34 -0.31
C VAL A 55 7.67 -11.25 0.75
N ARG A 56 8.67 -11.14 1.63
CA ARG A 56 8.70 -10.07 2.65
C ARG A 56 8.62 -8.66 2.04
N PRO A 57 9.50 -8.23 1.12
CA PRO A 57 9.38 -6.90 0.52
C PRO A 57 8.07 -6.70 -0.25
N TYR A 58 7.52 -7.74 -0.90
CA TYR A 58 6.21 -7.66 -1.51
C TYR A 58 5.10 -7.33 -0.50
N LEU A 59 5.04 -8.09 0.60
CA LEU A 59 4.01 -7.90 1.63
C LEU A 59 4.11 -6.51 2.28
N VAL A 60 5.33 -6.03 2.54
CA VAL A 60 5.54 -4.68 3.11
C VAL A 60 5.14 -3.59 2.11
N CYS A 61 5.52 -3.72 0.84
CA CYS A 61 5.08 -2.78 -0.21
C CYS A 61 3.56 -2.74 -0.34
N HIS A 62 2.90 -3.90 -0.26
CA HIS A 62 1.45 -3.97 -0.31
C HIS A 62 0.79 -3.37 0.93
N ALA A 63 1.37 -3.54 2.12
CA ALA A 63 0.92 -2.85 3.32
C ALA A 63 1.01 -1.32 3.18
N ILE A 64 2.13 -0.80 2.64
CA ILE A 64 2.29 0.64 2.33
C ILE A 64 1.24 1.11 1.32
N GLU A 65 1.04 0.37 0.22
CA GLU A 65 0.02 0.68 -0.78
C GLU A 65 -1.37 0.84 -0.15
N LEU A 66 -1.76 -0.14 0.66
CA LEU A 66 -3.08 -0.16 1.29
C LEU A 66 -3.22 0.95 2.34
N ALA A 67 -2.19 1.23 3.13
CA ALA A 67 -2.22 2.32 4.11
C ALA A 67 -2.34 3.69 3.43
N LEU A 68 -1.60 3.94 2.35
CA LEU A 68 -1.73 5.18 1.57
C LEU A 68 -3.10 5.28 0.89
N LYS A 69 -3.65 4.18 0.38
CA LYS A 69 -5.03 4.15 -0.13
C LYS A 69 -6.05 4.42 0.98
N ALA A 70 -5.85 3.89 2.18
CA ALA A 70 -6.72 4.18 3.32
C ALA A 70 -6.72 5.68 3.65
N PHE A 71 -5.55 6.32 3.66
CA PHE A 71 -5.43 7.76 3.81
C PHE A 71 -6.14 8.55 2.70
N LEU A 72 -5.92 8.20 1.42
CA LEU A 72 -6.61 8.88 0.32
C LEU A 72 -8.13 8.67 0.38
N SER A 73 -8.54 7.48 0.82
CA SER A 73 -9.94 7.18 1.11
C SER A 73 -10.46 8.09 2.22
N LEU A 74 -9.74 8.30 3.33
CA LEU A 74 -10.11 9.28 4.37
C LEU A 74 -10.30 10.70 3.80
N ARG A 75 -9.50 11.08 2.80
CA ARG A 75 -9.62 12.36 2.09
C ARG A 75 -10.70 12.39 1.00
N GLY A 76 -11.52 11.34 0.90
CA GLY A 76 -12.67 11.30 0.00
C GLY A 76 -12.43 10.61 -1.35
N ALA A 77 -11.24 10.07 -1.62
CA ALA A 77 -10.97 9.36 -2.88
C ALA A 77 -11.72 8.01 -2.89
N ALA A 78 -12.56 7.77 -3.89
CA ALA A 78 -13.39 6.56 -3.96
C ALA A 78 -12.54 5.29 -4.18
N MET A 79 -12.96 4.15 -3.63
CA MET A 79 -12.24 2.88 -3.80
C MET A 79 -12.03 2.50 -5.27
N LEU A 80 -12.99 2.83 -6.15
CA LEU A 80 -12.89 2.57 -7.58
C LEU A 80 -11.76 3.34 -8.26
N GLU A 81 -11.45 4.55 -7.78
CA GLU A 81 -10.31 5.34 -8.23
C GLU A 81 -9.00 4.71 -7.75
N LEU A 82 -8.96 4.27 -6.50
CA LEU A 82 -7.77 3.72 -5.84
C LEU A 82 -7.42 2.28 -6.27
N ALA A 83 -8.40 1.52 -6.79
CA ALA A 83 -8.24 0.10 -7.07
C ALA A 83 -7.32 -0.22 -8.26
N ASP A 84 -7.09 0.72 -9.18
CA ASP A 84 -6.36 0.45 -10.44
C ASP A 84 -5.76 1.76 -11.02
N GLY A 85 -5.16 1.68 -12.20
CA GLY A 85 -4.67 2.86 -12.94
C GLY A 85 -3.42 3.45 -12.31
N PRO A 86 -3.36 4.78 -12.06
CA PRO A 86 -2.16 5.43 -11.53
C PRO A 86 -1.78 4.97 -10.13
N TYR A 87 -2.73 4.39 -9.37
CA TYR A 87 -2.57 3.97 -7.98
C TYR A 87 -2.43 2.46 -7.79
N GLY A 88 -2.51 1.67 -8.87
CA GLY A 88 -2.31 0.22 -8.80
C GLY A 88 -0.83 -0.13 -8.74
N HIS A 89 -0.37 -0.67 -7.61
CA HIS A 89 1.03 -1.07 -7.37
C HIS A 89 2.07 0.05 -7.57
N ASN A 90 1.66 1.31 -7.54
CA ASN A 90 2.53 2.45 -7.77
C ASN A 90 2.62 3.31 -6.51
N LEU A 91 3.58 2.95 -5.64
CA LEU A 91 3.72 3.59 -4.33
C LEU A 91 4.11 5.06 -4.44
N GLU A 92 4.92 5.43 -5.42
CA GLU A 92 5.31 6.82 -5.67
C GLU A 92 4.08 7.69 -5.99
N SER A 93 3.20 7.25 -6.90
CA SER A 93 1.98 8.01 -7.20
C SER A 93 1.03 8.12 -6.00
N LEU A 94 0.94 7.07 -5.18
CA LEU A 94 0.18 7.11 -3.94
C LEU A 94 0.80 8.06 -2.90
N LEU A 95 2.12 8.03 -2.73
CA LEU A 95 2.85 8.90 -1.80
C LEU A 95 2.69 10.36 -2.20
N THR A 96 2.94 10.70 -3.47
CA THR A 96 2.78 12.06 -4.00
C THR A 96 1.35 12.56 -3.75
N LYS A 97 0.34 11.75 -4.08
CA LYS A 97 -1.05 12.13 -3.85
C LYS A 97 -1.38 12.27 -2.37
N SER A 98 -0.77 11.46 -1.52
CA SER A 98 -0.98 11.53 -0.08
C SER A 98 -0.35 12.79 0.53
N ILE A 99 0.84 13.17 0.07
CA ILE A 99 1.50 14.44 0.45
C ILE A 99 0.65 15.63 0.03
N GLU A 100 0.13 15.65 -1.21
CA GLU A 100 -0.82 16.68 -1.67
C GLU A 100 -2.09 16.75 -0.81
N GLY A 101 -2.52 15.62 -0.26
CA GLY A 101 -3.65 15.52 0.66
C GLY A 101 -3.33 15.86 2.12
N ASN A 102 -2.16 16.42 2.42
CA ASN A 102 -1.65 16.70 3.77
C ASN A 102 -1.51 15.46 4.65
N LEU A 103 -0.84 14.41 4.17
CA LEU A 103 -0.50 13.22 5.00
C LEU A 103 0.25 13.60 6.29
N ALA A 104 1.01 14.69 6.26
CA ALA A 104 1.77 15.22 7.39
C ALA A 104 0.90 15.58 8.61
N GLU A 105 -0.42 15.77 8.46
CA GLU A 105 -1.35 15.96 9.59
C GLU A 105 -1.45 14.72 10.48
N PHE A 106 -1.19 13.52 9.94
CA PHE A 106 -1.28 12.25 10.66
C PHE A 106 0.10 11.64 10.93
N VAL A 107 1.01 11.73 9.97
CA VAL A 107 2.33 11.09 10.04
C VAL A 107 3.36 11.90 9.28
N SER A 108 4.47 12.19 9.95
CA SER A 108 5.64 12.82 9.33
C SER A 108 6.56 11.75 8.76
N LEU A 109 6.66 11.69 7.43
CA LEU A 109 7.66 10.87 6.74
C LEU A 109 8.90 11.72 6.47
N SER A 110 10.07 11.17 6.78
CA SER A 110 11.34 11.77 6.42
C SER A 110 11.59 11.73 4.90
N GLU A 111 12.60 12.45 4.44
CA GLU A 111 13.07 12.33 3.06
C GLU A 111 13.55 10.90 2.76
N SER A 112 14.26 10.26 3.70
CA SER A 112 14.68 8.86 3.57
C SER A 112 13.51 7.87 3.48
N ASP A 113 12.42 8.11 4.20
CA ASP A 113 11.21 7.28 4.10
C ASP A 113 10.59 7.40 2.71
N SER A 114 10.50 8.63 2.22
CA SER A 114 9.95 8.94 0.89
C SER A 114 10.81 8.31 -0.22
N ASP A 115 12.12 8.37 -0.09
CA ASP A 115 13.05 7.78 -1.05
C ASP A 115 13.01 6.25 -1.03
N ALA A 116 12.87 5.63 0.14
CA ALA A 116 12.65 4.19 0.24
C ALA A 116 11.38 3.75 -0.51
N ILE A 117 10.26 4.49 -0.35
CA ILE A 117 9.03 4.22 -1.09
C ILE A 117 9.24 4.36 -2.62
N ARG A 118 9.92 5.43 -3.07
CA ARG A 118 10.20 5.66 -4.49
C ARG A 118 11.06 4.55 -5.10
N LEU A 119 12.13 4.15 -4.41
CA LEU A 119 12.99 3.06 -4.85
C LEU A 119 12.23 1.73 -4.94
N ALA A 120 11.44 1.40 -3.92
CA ALA A 120 10.61 0.19 -3.90
C ALA A 120 9.55 0.16 -5.03
N THR A 121 9.04 1.33 -5.44
CA THR A 121 8.06 1.44 -6.54
C THR A 121 8.54 0.78 -7.83
N THR A 122 9.83 0.91 -8.15
CA THR A 122 10.41 0.32 -9.38
C THR A 122 10.21 -1.20 -9.41
N TYR A 123 10.46 -1.86 -8.28
CA TYR A 123 10.35 -3.32 -8.14
C TYR A 123 8.91 -3.79 -8.00
N TYR A 124 8.14 -3.10 -7.16
CA TYR A 124 6.77 -3.46 -6.82
C TYR A 124 5.82 -3.29 -8.01
N ARG A 125 5.88 -2.12 -8.67
CA ARG A 125 5.08 -1.82 -9.87
C ARG A 125 5.45 -2.74 -11.03
N GLY A 126 6.74 -3.04 -11.17
CA GLY A 126 7.29 -3.93 -12.19
C GLY A 126 6.99 -5.41 -11.97
N LYS A 127 6.29 -5.78 -10.88
CA LYS A 127 5.97 -7.17 -10.52
C LYS A 127 7.22 -8.06 -10.32
N VAL A 128 8.36 -7.45 -9.98
CA VAL A 128 9.65 -8.15 -9.83
C VAL A 128 9.64 -9.15 -8.66
N PHE A 129 8.77 -8.95 -7.67
CA PHE A 129 8.59 -9.89 -6.58
C PHE A 129 7.68 -11.08 -6.94
N GLU A 130 6.91 -10.97 -8.02
CA GLU A 130 5.98 -12.02 -8.47
C GLU A 130 6.60 -12.88 -9.58
N TYR A 131 7.38 -12.25 -10.46
CA TYR A 131 8.06 -12.92 -11.57
C TYR A 131 9.57 -12.77 -11.41
N PRO A 132 10.33 -13.87 -11.35
CA PRO A 132 11.78 -13.82 -11.21
C PRO A 132 12.44 -12.97 -12.31
N ALA A 133 12.83 -11.75 -11.97
CA ALA A 133 13.61 -10.89 -12.84
C ALA A 133 15.08 -11.31 -12.77
N VAL A 134 15.49 -12.25 -13.63
CA VAL A 134 16.83 -12.86 -13.61
C VAL A 134 17.95 -11.80 -13.61
N GLY A 135 17.80 -10.71 -14.37
CA GLY A 135 18.80 -9.63 -14.40
C GLY A 135 18.96 -8.87 -13.07
N GLU A 136 17.85 -8.58 -12.39
CA GLU A 136 17.88 -7.94 -11.06
C GLU A 136 18.46 -8.90 -10.02
N ALA A 137 18.10 -10.18 -10.08
CA ALA A 137 18.63 -11.21 -9.17
C ALA A 137 20.14 -11.40 -9.33
N LEU A 138 20.66 -11.45 -10.56
CA LEU A 138 22.10 -11.52 -10.84
C LEU A 138 22.86 -10.30 -10.33
N SER A 139 22.20 -9.15 -10.25
CA SER A 139 22.77 -7.88 -9.76
C SER A 139 22.47 -7.62 -8.29
N ALA A 140 21.88 -8.59 -7.58
CA ALA A 140 21.46 -8.49 -6.18
C ALA A 140 20.52 -7.31 -5.89
N TYR A 141 19.63 -6.96 -6.83
CA TYR A 141 18.62 -5.90 -6.68
C TYR A 141 19.23 -4.56 -6.23
N PRO A 142 20.11 -3.95 -7.04
CA PRO A 142 21.04 -2.89 -6.60
C PRO A 142 20.36 -1.59 -6.18
N ARG A 143 19.09 -1.39 -6.52
CA ARG A 143 18.29 -0.20 -6.16
C ARG A 143 17.21 -0.51 -5.12
N MET A 144 17.17 -1.73 -4.58
CA MET A 144 16.21 -2.09 -3.56
C MET A 144 16.58 -1.39 -2.24
N PRO A 145 15.66 -0.65 -1.61
CA PRO A 145 15.94 -0.07 -0.30
C PRO A 145 16.07 -1.19 0.75
N PRO A 146 16.74 -0.93 1.89
CA PRO A 146 16.70 -1.83 3.03
C PRO A 146 15.25 -2.16 3.39
N VAL A 147 14.93 -3.45 3.57
CA VAL A 147 13.55 -3.86 3.85
C VAL A 147 13.07 -3.33 5.20
N GLU A 148 14.00 -3.13 6.13
CA GLU A 148 13.77 -2.54 7.45
C GLU A 148 13.22 -1.11 7.33
N ALA A 149 13.75 -0.29 6.41
CA ALA A 149 13.23 1.05 6.16
C ALA A 149 11.77 0.99 5.68
N LEU A 150 11.43 0.03 4.81
CA LEU A 150 10.04 -0.18 4.38
C LEU A 150 9.14 -0.61 5.54
N PHE A 151 9.64 -1.43 6.46
CA PHE A 151 8.89 -1.82 7.67
C PHE A 151 8.59 -0.62 8.57
N GLU A 152 9.56 0.26 8.78
CA GLU A 152 9.42 1.45 9.61
C GLU A 152 8.37 2.40 9.02
N VAL A 153 8.41 2.61 7.70
CA VAL A 153 7.41 3.38 6.97
C VAL A 153 6.03 2.75 7.07
N ALA A 154 5.90 1.45 6.77
CA ALA A 154 4.64 0.74 6.84
C ALA A 154 4.04 0.78 8.25
N ALA A 155 4.87 0.59 9.28
CA ALA A 155 4.45 0.66 10.67
C ALA A 155 3.96 2.05 11.07
N SER A 156 4.69 3.09 10.68
CA SER A 156 4.31 4.47 10.96
C SER A 156 2.98 4.84 10.30
N LEU A 157 2.79 4.46 9.03
CA LEU A 157 1.53 4.67 8.31
C LEU A 157 0.37 3.91 8.95
N VAL A 158 0.54 2.61 9.23
CA VAL A 158 -0.51 1.78 9.83
C VAL A 158 -0.88 2.28 11.22
N GLU A 159 0.09 2.66 12.05
CA GLU A 159 -0.21 3.13 13.40
C GLU A 159 -0.91 4.49 13.39
N ALA A 160 -0.38 5.46 12.63
CA ALA A 160 -0.94 6.81 12.57
C ALA A 160 -2.37 6.85 12.00
N LEU A 161 -2.70 5.95 11.07
CA LEU A 161 -4.01 5.91 10.41
C LEU A 161 -5.03 5.04 11.15
N ARG A 162 -4.66 4.33 12.22
CA ARG A 162 -5.54 3.41 12.95
C ARG A 162 -6.82 4.07 13.45
N ASN A 163 -6.71 5.13 14.25
CA ASN A 163 -7.88 5.81 14.80
C ASN A 163 -8.64 6.62 13.74
N PRO A 164 -7.97 7.43 12.88
CA PRO A 164 -8.67 8.17 11.82
C PRO A 164 -9.51 7.27 10.91
N CYS A 165 -8.98 6.12 10.46
CA CYS A 165 -9.72 5.17 9.62
C CYS A 165 -10.90 4.53 10.34
N ARG A 166 -10.81 4.34 11.67
CA ARG A 166 -11.87 3.75 12.48
C ARG A 166 -13.00 4.73 12.81
N GLU A 167 -12.69 6.02 12.90
CA GLU A 167 -13.66 7.08 13.22
C GLU A 167 -14.39 7.62 11.98
N ALA A 168 -13.93 7.26 10.77
CA ALA A 168 -14.53 7.65 9.49
C ALA A 168 -15.66 6.71 9.02
N THR A 169 -16.10 5.80 9.88
CA THR A 169 -17.19 4.82 9.67
C THR A 169 -18.32 4.99 10.66
#